data_AF-A0A6L6CXJ5-F1
#
_entry.id   AF-A0A6L6CXJ5-F1
#
_cell.length_a   1.000
_cell.length_b   1.000
_cell.length_c   1.000
_cell.angle_alpha   90.00
_cell.angle_beta   90.00
_cell.angle_gamma   90.00
#
_symmetry.space_group_name_H-M   'P 1'
#
loop_
_entity.id
_entity.type
_entity.pdbx_description
1 polymer ?
#
loop_
_entity_poly.entity_id
_entity_poly.type
_entity_poly.pdbx_seq_one_letter_code
_entity_poly.pdbx_strand_id
1 'polypeptide(L)'
;DIQDVEQDRLHPKKKFRPIASGTIPLPIAKVIGTLLLLGGPALAASIRLEAGGVVALYAVLTIAYSTRLKHVALLDLAIVAAGFVLRAMAGAAGTETPMSNWFVLCTTFGSFFIVAGKRFAELVEMGDQAASTRASLKSYTVSYLRQVLVVSCTATVVTYCMWAFENSTNSGEAFPFHSLSIIPMVLALLRYLMVLENGGGGAPEEVFMRDRSLQMYGLVWVVIYGLAVYIA
;
A
#
# COMPACT_ATOMS: atom_id res chain seq x y z
N ASP A 1 7.49 -10.08 -11.14
CA ASP A 1 8.32 -9.81 -12.33
C ASP A 1 8.89 -11.05 -12.98
N ILE A 2 9.93 -11.71 -12.45
CA ILE A 2 10.53 -12.91 -13.10
C ILE A 2 9.48 -14.02 -13.30
N GLN A 3 8.60 -14.25 -12.33
CA GLN A 3 7.52 -15.24 -12.42
C GLN A 3 6.34 -14.78 -13.28
N ASP A 4 6.24 -13.49 -13.59
CA ASP A 4 5.11 -12.90 -14.31
C ASP A 4 5.48 -12.52 -15.75
N VAL A 5 6.70 -12.80 -16.21
CA VAL A 5 7.23 -12.33 -17.51
C VAL A 5 6.29 -12.65 -18.67
N GLU A 6 5.80 -13.89 -18.76
CA GLU A 6 4.91 -14.31 -19.83
C GLU A 6 3.55 -13.61 -19.77
N GLN A 7 3.00 -13.44 -18.57
CA GLN A 7 1.72 -12.74 -18.36
C GLN A 7 1.86 -11.24 -18.63
N ASP A 8 2.95 -10.62 -18.17
CA ASP A 8 3.23 -9.20 -18.37
C ASP A 8 3.42 -8.87 -19.85
N ARG A 9 4.00 -9.78 -20.65
CA ARG A 9 4.12 -9.63 -22.11
C ARG A 9 2.77 -9.54 -22.83
N LEU A 10 1.74 -10.18 -22.29
CA LEU A 10 0.38 -10.14 -22.85
C LEU A 10 -0.39 -8.87 -22.47
N HIS A 11 0.09 -8.12 -21.48
CA HIS A 11 -0.62 -6.95 -20.95
C HIS A 11 -0.30 -5.68 -21.75
N PRO A 12 -1.31 -4.85 -22.13
CA PRO A 12 -1.12 -3.63 -22.91
C PRO A 12 -0.07 -2.65 -22.38
N LYS A 13 -0.07 -2.39 -21.06
CA LYS A 13 0.90 -1.53 -20.36
C LYS A 13 2.09 -2.30 -19.77
N LYS A 14 1.89 -3.47 -19.13
CA LYS A 14 2.98 -4.18 -18.41
C LYS A 14 4.01 -4.85 -19.33
N LYS A 15 3.72 -5.00 -20.63
CA LYS A 15 4.68 -5.52 -21.62
C LYS A 15 5.96 -4.68 -21.74
N PHE A 16 5.87 -3.39 -21.39
CA PHE A 16 7.01 -2.46 -21.43
C PHE A 16 7.89 -2.53 -20.17
N ARG A 17 7.58 -3.39 -19.20
CA ARG A 17 8.44 -3.59 -18.02
C ARG A 17 9.84 -4.07 -18.45
N PRO A 18 10.94 -3.68 -17.77
CA PRO A 18 12.30 -3.97 -18.23
C PRO A 18 12.61 -5.46 -18.45
N ILE A 19 12.06 -6.35 -17.62
CA ILE A 19 12.26 -7.80 -17.76
C ILE A 19 11.34 -8.38 -18.85
N ALA A 20 10.09 -7.91 -18.95
CA ALA A 20 9.13 -8.38 -19.95
C ALA A 20 9.53 -7.99 -21.39
N SER A 21 10.01 -6.75 -21.56
CA SER A 21 10.53 -6.18 -22.81
C SER A 21 11.91 -6.70 -23.23
N GLY A 22 12.61 -7.39 -22.33
CA GLY A 22 13.96 -7.92 -22.58
C GLY A 22 15.10 -6.92 -22.39
N THR A 23 14.80 -5.69 -21.94
CA THR A 23 15.82 -4.68 -21.60
C THR A 23 16.77 -5.16 -20.50
N ILE A 24 16.25 -5.92 -19.53
CA ILE A 24 17.05 -6.61 -18.51
C ILE A 24 17.00 -8.12 -18.76
N PRO A 25 18.14 -8.77 -19.06
CA PRO A 25 18.24 -10.22 -19.19
C PRO A 25 17.79 -10.97 -17.93
N LEU A 26 17.06 -12.08 -18.10
CA LEU A 26 16.59 -12.91 -16.98
C LEU A 26 17.70 -13.36 -16.01
N PRO A 27 18.91 -13.76 -16.47
CA PRO A 27 19.97 -14.15 -15.55
C PRO A 27 20.40 -13.02 -14.62
N ILE A 28 20.51 -11.79 -15.14
CA ILE A 28 20.86 -10.60 -14.36
C ILE A 28 19.75 -10.30 -13.33
N ALA A 29 18.49 -10.34 -13.77
CA ALA A 29 17.35 -10.17 -12.88
C ALA A 29 17.34 -11.20 -11.74
N LYS A 30 17.69 -12.47 -12.02
CA LYS A 30 17.80 -13.53 -10.99
C LYS A 30 18.92 -13.25 -10.00
N VAL A 31 20.11 -12.87 -10.47
CA VAL A 31 21.25 -12.57 -9.57
C VAL A 31 20.92 -11.38 -8.66
N ILE A 32 20.46 -10.27 -9.24
CA ILE A 32 20.08 -9.08 -8.46
C ILE A 32 18.92 -9.40 -7.50
N GLY A 33 17.90 -10.12 -7.97
CA GLY A 33 16.77 -10.53 -7.15
C GLY A 33 17.18 -11.36 -5.93
N THR A 34 18.04 -12.36 -6.12
CA THR A 34 18.56 -13.20 -5.03
C THR A 34 19.43 -12.39 -4.07
N LEU A 35 20.30 -11.52 -4.58
CA LEU A 35 21.13 -10.65 -3.75
C LEU A 35 20.29 -9.72 -2.88
N LEU A 36 19.24 -9.10 -3.42
CA LEU A 36 18.34 -8.24 -2.66
C LEU A 36 17.49 -9.05 -1.66
N LEU A 37 17.07 -10.25 -2.04
CA LEU A 37 16.25 -11.12 -1.20
C LEU A 37 16.99 -11.57 0.06
N LEU A 38 18.29 -11.86 -0.06
CA LEU A 38 19.14 -12.25 1.08
C LEU A 38 19.77 -11.04 1.78
N GLY A 39 20.22 -10.05 1.01
CA GLY A 39 20.87 -8.85 1.50
C GLY A 39 19.94 -7.92 2.27
N GLY A 40 18.67 -7.83 1.90
CA GLY A 40 17.67 -7.00 2.59
C GLY A 40 17.50 -7.40 4.06
N PRO A 41 17.12 -8.65 4.37
CA PRO A 41 17.04 -9.14 5.74
C PRO A 41 18.38 -9.06 6.49
N ALA A 42 19.51 -9.35 5.83
CA ALA A 42 20.82 -9.29 6.45
C ALA A 42 21.20 -7.84 6.86
N LEU A 43 20.94 -6.87 5.99
CA LEU A 43 21.16 -5.44 6.28
C LEU A 43 20.23 -4.93 7.37
N ALA A 44 18.97 -5.36 7.37
CA ALA A 44 18.04 -5.04 8.45
C ALA A 44 18.50 -5.66 9.78
N ALA A 45 18.98 -6.91 9.77
CA ALA A 45 19.52 -7.60 10.93
C ALA A 45 20.79 -6.93 11.48
N SER A 46 21.62 -6.32 10.62
CA SER A 46 22.80 -5.58 11.05
C SER A 46 22.46 -4.26 11.77
N ILE A 47 21.25 -3.73 11.56
CA ILE A 47 20.71 -2.63 12.37
C ILE A 47 20.17 -3.23 13.67
N ARG A 48 19.18 -4.13 13.57
CA ARG A 48 18.58 -4.85 14.69
C ARG A 48 18.05 -6.21 14.26
N LEU A 49 18.28 -7.24 15.08
CA LEU A 49 17.87 -8.62 14.77
C LEU A 49 16.34 -8.74 14.54
N GLU A 50 15.55 -8.04 15.33
CA GLU A 50 14.08 -8.00 15.19
C GLU A 50 13.64 -7.45 13.83
N ALA A 51 14.25 -6.34 13.39
CA ALA A 51 14.00 -5.76 12.07
C ALA A 51 14.37 -6.74 10.95
N GLY A 52 15.51 -7.43 11.09
CA GLY A 52 15.91 -8.53 10.19
C GLY A 52 14.86 -9.63 10.09
N GLY A 53 14.30 -10.07 11.23
CA GLY A 53 13.23 -11.06 11.29
C GLY A 53 11.94 -10.61 10.59
N VAL A 54 11.53 -9.36 10.78
CA VAL A 54 10.34 -8.79 10.11
C VAL A 54 10.54 -8.69 8.60
N VAL A 55 11.72 -8.25 8.14
CA VAL A 55 12.04 -8.16 6.71
C VAL A 55 12.13 -9.56 6.08
N ALA A 56 12.67 -10.55 6.79
CA ALA A 56 12.65 -11.94 6.35
C ALA A 56 11.22 -12.48 6.21
N LEU A 57 10.35 -12.23 7.20
CA LEU A 57 8.94 -12.61 7.13
C LEU A 57 8.23 -11.95 5.94
N TYR A 58 8.47 -10.66 5.71
CA TYR A 58 7.97 -9.93 4.55
C TYR A 58 8.43 -10.58 3.23
N ALA A 59 9.70 -10.96 3.13
CA ALA A 59 10.24 -11.65 1.97
C ALA A 59 9.57 -13.01 1.74
N VAL A 60 9.41 -13.83 2.78
CA VAL A 60 8.70 -15.13 2.69
C VAL A 60 7.25 -14.93 2.24
N LEU A 61 6.55 -13.99 2.84
CA LEU A 61 5.16 -13.66 2.49
C LEU A 61 5.04 -13.23 1.02
N THR A 62 6.00 -12.41 0.54
CA THR A 62 6.04 -11.93 -0.84
C THR A 62 6.30 -13.05 -1.84
N ILE A 63 7.19 -14.00 -1.52
CA ILE A 63 7.42 -15.19 -2.35
C ILE A 63 6.18 -16.10 -2.37
N ALA A 64 5.59 -16.37 -1.20
CA ALA A 64 4.38 -17.18 -1.10
C ALA A 64 3.21 -16.56 -1.90
N TYR A 65 3.12 -15.23 -1.86
CA TYR A 65 2.18 -14.46 -2.67
C TYR A 65 2.42 -14.64 -4.17
N SER A 66 3.64 -14.40 -4.64
CA SER A 66 3.94 -14.43 -6.08
C SER A 66 3.78 -15.83 -6.68
N THR A 67 4.07 -16.88 -5.90
CA THR A 67 4.07 -18.27 -6.34
C THR A 67 2.69 -18.93 -6.33
N ARG A 68 1.85 -18.67 -5.31
CA ARG A 68 0.57 -19.39 -5.15
C ARG A 68 -0.59 -18.54 -4.67
N LEU A 69 -0.37 -17.66 -3.69
CA LEU A 69 -1.48 -17.07 -2.95
C LEU A 69 -2.18 -15.93 -3.71
N LYS A 70 -1.56 -15.38 -4.76
CA LYS A 70 -2.18 -14.37 -5.64
C LYS A 70 -3.45 -14.85 -6.38
N HIS A 71 -3.73 -16.16 -6.38
CA HIS A 71 -4.87 -16.74 -7.08
C HIS A 71 -6.13 -16.90 -6.21
N VAL A 72 -6.00 -16.77 -4.90
CA VAL A 72 -7.13 -16.92 -3.97
C VAL A 72 -7.70 -15.54 -3.63
N ALA A 73 -8.98 -15.33 -3.92
CA ALA A 73 -9.69 -14.11 -3.56
C ALA A 73 -9.65 -13.87 -2.05
N LEU A 74 -9.64 -12.60 -1.64
CA LEU A 74 -9.46 -12.07 -0.28
C LEU A 74 -8.05 -12.29 0.29
N LEU A 75 -7.45 -13.48 0.14
CA LEU A 75 -6.05 -13.70 0.51
C LEU A 75 -5.12 -12.79 -0.29
N ASP A 76 -5.42 -12.54 -1.57
CA ASP A 76 -4.71 -11.54 -2.37
C ASP A 76 -4.67 -10.17 -1.68
N LEU A 77 -5.85 -9.65 -1.27
CA LEU A 77 -5.96 -8.36 -0.63
C LEU A 77 -5.25 -8.35 0.73
N ALA A 78 -5.47 -9.39 1.54
CA ALA A 78 -4.93 -9.50 2.89
C ALA A 78 -3.40 -9.59 2.90
N ILE A 79 -2.81 -10.37 2.00
CA ILE A 79 -1.35 -10.52 1.94
C ILE A 79 -0.68 -9.23 1.47
N VAL A 80 -1.24 -8.57 0.45
CA VAL A 80 -0.68 -7.28 0.00
C VAL A 80 -0.82 -6.23 1.10
N ALA A 81 -1.97 -6.16 1.79
CA ALA A 81 -2.16 -5.26 2.93
C ALA A 81 -1.19 -5.57 4.09
N ALA A 82 -1.02 -6.84 4.45
CA ALA A 82 -0.03 -7.27 5.45
C ALA A 82 1.39 -6.84 5.07
N GLY A 83 1.73 -6.84 3.77
CA GLY A 83 3.02 -6.34 3.29
C GLY A 83 3.27 -4.84 3.54
N PHE A 84 2.24 -4.01 3.67
CA PHE A 84 2.40 -2.61 4.12
C PHE A 84 2.63 -2.54 5.63
N VAL A 85 1.88 -3.33 6.40
CA VAL A 85 2.01 -3.40 7.86
C VAL A 85 3.40 -3.90 8.26
N LEU A 86 3.88 -4.99 7.63
CA LEU A 86 5.21 -5.53 7.89
C LEU A 86 6.33 -4.54 7.58
N ARG A 87 6.17 -3.67 6.56
CA ARG A 87 7.15 -2.61 6.29
C ARG A 87 7.15 -1.53 7.37
N ALA A 88 5.97 -1.14 7.85
CA ALA A 88 5.88 -0.22 8.99
C ALA A 88 6.48 -0.84 10.26
N MET A 89 6.21 -2.12 10.52
CA MET A 89 6.79 -2.89 11.62
C MET A 89 8.31 -3.02 11.50
N ALA A 90 8.86 -3.21 10.31
CA ALA A 90 10.32 -3.27 10.12
C ALA A 90 10.98 -1.93 10.47
N GLY A 91 10.35 -0.81 10.09
CA GLY A 91 10.80 0.53 10.49
C GLY A 91 10.76 0.73 12.00
N ALA A 92 9.60 0.44 12.61
CA ALA A 92 9.40 0.52 14.06
C ALA A 92 10.39 -0.34 14.86
N ALA A 93 10.60 -1.59 14.42
CA ALA A 93 11.57 -2.50 15.02
C ALA A 93 13.01 -1.99 14.85
N GLY A 94 13.32 -1.28 13.76
CA GLY A 94 14.62 -0.67 13.50
C GLY A 94 14.91 0.56 14.36
N THR A 95 13.88 1.34 14.72
CA THR A 95 13.99 2.60 15.50
C THR A 95 13.54 2.49 16.96
N GLU A 96 13.22 1.27 17.43
CA GLU A 96 12.62 1.04 18.77
C GLU A 96 11.37 1.86 19.05
N THR A 97 10.62 2.21 18.01
CA THR A 97 9.44 3.05 18.15
C THR A 97 8.22 2.16 18.36
N PRO A 98 7.48 2.29 19.47
CA PRO A 98 6.27 1.50 19.67
C PRO A 98 5.22 1.87 18.62
N MET A 99 4.56 0.87 18.06
CA MET A 99 3.42 1.09 17.17
C MET A 99 2.14 1.12 18.01
N SER A 100 1.39 2.22 17.97
CA SER A 100 0.07 2.24 18.61
C SER A 100 -0.90 1.33 17.86
N ASN A 101 -1.87 0.77 18.59
CA ASN A 101 -2.89 -0.11 18.00
C ASN A 101 -3.66 0.61 16.87
N TRP A 102 -3.96 1.90 17.04
CA TRP A 102 -4.63 2.69 16.02
C TRP A 102 -3.77 2.89 14.77
N PHE A 103 -2.46 3.07 14.92
CA PHE A 103 -1.56 3.17 13.77
C PHE A 103 -1.52 1.86 12.95
N VAL A 104 -1.46 0.71 13.62
CA VAL A 104 -1.51 -0.61 12.97
C VAL A 104 -2.82 -0.79 12.21
N LEU A 105 -3.96 -0.47 12.84
CA LEU A 105 -5.27 -0.58 12.21
C LEU A 105 -5.41 0.39 11.03
N CYS A 106 -5.00 1.66 11.18
CA CYS A 106 -5.02 2.66 10.12
C CYS A 106 -4.19 2.22 8.92
N THR A 107 -2.98 1.71 9.16
CA THR A 107 -2.11 1.17 8.10
C THR A 107 -2.75 -0.03 7.41
N THR A 108 -3.38 -0.93 8.18
CA THR A 108 -4.06 -2.12 7.66
C THR A 108 -5.22 -1.74 6.73
N PHE A 109 -6.17 -0.95 7.21
CA PHE A 109 -7.34 -0.55 6.43
C PHE A 109 -6.99 0.39 5.28
N GLY A 110 -6.03 1.31 5.49
CA GLY A 110 -5.53 2.18 4.41
C GLY A 110 -4.90 1.35 3.28
N SER A 111 -4.20 0.28 3.64
CA SER A 111 -3.64 -0.64 2.64
C SER A 111 -4.73 -1.44 1.93
N PHE A 112 -5.76 -1.93 2.64
CA PHE A 112 -6.92 -2.54 2.00
C PHE A 112 -7.59 -1.58 1.01
N PHE A 113 -7.75 -0.31 1.37
CA PHE A 113 -8.34 0.71 0.51
C PHE A 113 -7.54 0.91 -0.78
N ILE A 114 -6.22 1.06 -0.69
CA ILE A 114 -5.36 1.20 -1.88
C ILE A 114 -5.37 -0.06 -2.75
N VAL A 115 -5.27 -1.24 -2.14
CA VAL A 115 -5.21 -2.51 -2.89
C VAL A 115 -6.57 -2.82 -3.53
N ALA A 116 -7.67 -2.63 -2.82
CA ALA A 116 -9.02 -2.78 -3.37
C ALA A 116 -9.26 -1.77 -4.50
N GLY A 117 -8.83 -0.51 -4.33
CA GLY A 117 -8.89 0.51 -5.38
C GLY A 117 -8.14 0.11 -6.64
N LYS A 118 -6.91 -0.42 -6.50
CA LYS A 118 -6.16 -0.95 -7.63
C LYS A 118 -6.91 -2.06 -8.36
N ARG A 119 -7.50 -3.02 -7.63
CA ARG A 119 -8.27 -4.12 -8.23
C ARG A 119 -9.56 -3.63 -8.88
N PHE A 120 -10.22 -2.66 -8.26
CA PHE A 120 -11.41 -2.01 -8.80
C PHE A 120 -11.10 -1.33 -10.14
N ALA A 121 -10.05 -0.50 -10.18
CA ALA A 121 -9.63 0.18 -11.39
C ALA A 121 -9.16 -0.79 -12.48
N GLU A 122 -8.39 -1.84 -12.14
CA GLU A 122 -8.01 -2.88 -13.10
C GLU A 122 -9.24 -3.58 -13.70
N LEU A 123 -10.27 -3.88 -12.90
CA LEU A 123 -11.50 -4.53 -13.35
C LEU A 123 -12.35 -3.60 -14.24
N VAL A 124 -12.46 -2.32 -13.88
CA VAL A 124 -13.17 -1.30 -14.66
C VAL A 124 -12.45 -0.98 -15.97
N GLU A 125 -11.12 -0.89 -15.97
CA GLU A 125 -10.32 -0.56 -17.17
C GLU A 125 -10.27 -1.71 -18.18
N MET A 126 -10.21 -2.97 -17.72
CA MET A 126 -10.03 -4.12 -18.60
C MET A 126 -11.32 -4.88 -18.96
N GLY A 127 -12.42 -4.68 -18.22
CA GLY A 127 -13.69 -5.37 -18.45
C GLY A 127 -13.50 -6.90 -18.55
N ASP A 128 -14.01 -7.50 -19.63
CA ASP A 128 -13.91 -8.94 -19.90
C ASP A 128 -12.47 -9.45 -20.06
N GLN A 129 -11.51 -8.58 -20.39
CA GLN A 129 -10.08 -8.93 -20.51
C GLN A 129 -9.32 -8.89 -19.17
N ALA A 130 -9.96 -8.46 -18.07
CA ALA A 130 -9.34 -8.49 -16.74
C ALA A 130 -8.97 -9.92 -16.32
N ALA A 131 -9.85 -10.87 -16.66
CA ALA A 131 -9.75 -12.28 -16.29
C ALA A 131 -8.59 -13.03 -16.96
N SER A 132 -8.12 -12.59 -18.14
CA SER A 132 -6.97 -13.16 -18.84
C SER A 132 -5.63 -12.65 -18.28
N THR A 133 -5.65 -11.49 -17.63
CA THR A 133 -4.45 -10.86 -17.05
C THR A 133 -4.21 -11.31 -15.61
N ARG A 134 -5.28 -11.61 -14.85
CA ARG A 134 -5.16 -12.11 -13.47
C ARG A 134 -6.29 -13.05 -13.09
N ALA A 135 -5.94 -14.24 -12.62
CA ALA A 135 -6.94 -15.24 -12.23
C ALA A 135 -7.82 -14.79 -11.05
N SER A 136 -7.29 -14.05 -10.07
CA SER A 136 -8.08 -13.60 -8.90
C SER A 136 -9.18 -12.59 -9.26
N LEU A 137 -9.03 -11.86 -10.38
CA LEU A 137 -10.05 -10.93 -10.87
C LEU A 137 -11.33 -11.66 -11.33
N LYS A 138 -11.25 -12.95 -11.68
CA LYS A 138 -12.43 -13.76 -12.03
C LYS A 138 -13.43 -13.92 -10.88
N SER A 139 -12.94 -13.84 -9.65
CA SER A 139 -13.75 -14.05 -8.45
C SER A 139 -14.38 -12.75 -7.92
N TYR A 140 -14.01 -11.59 -8.48
CA TYR A 140 -14.48 -10.29 -8.01
C TYR A 140 -15.52 -9.69 -8.95
N THR A 141 -16.51 -9.03 -8.36
CA THR A 141 -17.43 -8.15 -9.07
C THR A 141 -17.09 -6.70 -8.74
N VAL A 142 -17.41 -5.78 -9.65
CA VAL A 142 -17.25 -4.33 -9.44
C VAL A 142 -17.98 -3.89 -8.17
N SER A 143 -19.21 -4.36 -7.98
CA SER A 143 -20.01 -4.06 -6.79
C SER A 143 -19.37 -4.52 -5.49
N TYR A 144 -18.80 -5.74 -5.47
CA TYR A 144 -18.10 -6.25 -4.30
C TYR A 144 -16.85 -5.41 -3.98
N LEU A 145 -16.02 -5.11 -4.99
CA LEU A 145 -14.82 -4.30 -4.78
C LEU A 145 -15.16 -2.88 -4.31
N ARG A 146 -16.24 -2.28 -4.83
CA ARG A 146 -16.76 -1.00 -4.34
C ARG A 146 -17.14 -1.07 -2.85
N GLN A 147 -17.82 -2.14 -2.42
CA GLN A 147 -18.16 -2.32 -1.00
C GLN A 147 -16.91 -2.45 -0.12
N VAL A 148 -15.95 -3.29 -0.52
CA VAL A 148 -14.67 -3.42 0.21
C VAL A 148 -13.95 -2.08 0.30
N LEU A 149 -14.00 -1.30 -0.77
CA LEU A 149 -13.35 0.00 -0.86
C LEU A 149 -13.99 1.04 0.08
N VAL A 150 -15.32 1.12 0.13
CA VAL A 150 -16.03 2.00 1.06
C VAL A 150 -15.81 1.57 2.52
N VAL A 151 -15.89 0.27 2.81
CA VAL A 151 -15.65 -0.27 4.17
C VAL A 151 -14.22 0.02 4.64
N SER A 152 -13.22 -0.24 3.79
CA SER A 152 -11.82 0.03 4.12
C SER A 152 -11.54 1.52 4.26
N CYS A 153 -12.03 2.37 3.36
CA CYS A 153 -11.91 3.83 3.48
C CYS A 153 -12.50 4.34 4.79
N THR A 154 -13.69 3.88 5.16
CA THR A 154 -14.37 4.28 6.40
C THR A 154 -13.59 3.83 7.62
N ALA A 155 -13.12 2.57 7.63
CA ALA A 155 -12.29 2.05 8.71
C ALA A 155 -10.96 2.81 8.85
N THR A 156 -10.32 3.21 7.74
CA THR A 156 -9.14 4.09 7.75
C THR A 156 -9.45 5.43 8.39
N VAL A 157 -10.54 6.09 8.00
CA VAL A 157 -10.93 7.38 8.59
C VAL A 157 -11.15 7.24 10.09
N VAL A 158 -11.94 6.26 10.53
CA VAL A 158 -12.24 6.05 11.96
C VAL A 158 -10.96 5.77 12.76
N THR A 159 -10.12 4.87 12.27
CA THR A 159 -8.88 4.50 12.98
C THR A 159 -7.85 5.64 12.99
N TYR A 160 -7.80 6.46 11.94
CA TYR A 160 -6.99 7.68 11.91
C TYR A 160 -7.52 8.73 12.90
N CYS A 161 -8.84 8.93 12.98
CA CYS A 161 -9.44 9.84 13.96
C CYS A 161 -9.10 9.40 15.40
N MET A 162 -9.23 8.11 15.71
CA MET A 162 -8.89 7.57 17.03
C MET A 162 -7.41 7.79 17.36
N TRP A 163 -6.52 7.54 16.40
CA TRP A 163 -5.09 7.81 16.54
C TRP A 163 -4.80 9.31 16.80
N ALA A 164 -5.44 10.19 16.02
CA ALA A 164 -5.25 11.63 16.11
C ALA A 164 -5.73 12.19 17.46
N PHE A 165 -6.90 11.75 17.95
CA PHE A 165 -7.42 12.18 19.25
C PHE A 165 -6.60 11.65 20.43
N GLU A 166 -6.13 10.39 20.36
CA GLU A 166 -5.25 9.82 21.37
C GLU A 166 -3.94 10.61 21.46
N ASN A 167 -3.28 10.88 20.33
CA ASN A 167 -2.06 11.69 20.33
C ASN A 167 -2.31 13.14 20.77
N SER A 168 -3.39 13.78 20.32
CA SER A 168 -3.74 15.14 20.77
C SER A 168 -3.91 15.22 22.29
N THR A 169 -4.39 14.14 22.93
CA THR A 169 -4.55 14.05 24.38
C THR A 169 -3.22 13.79 25.08
N ASN A 170 -2.40 12.88 24.54
CA ASN A 170 -1.13 12.47 25.15
C ASN A 170 -0.04 13.54 25.05
N SER A 171 -0.02 14.32 23.96
CA SER A 171 1.00 15.34 23.73
C SER A 171 0.79 16.61 24.58
N GLY A 172 -0.42 16.86 25.10
CA GLY A 172 -0.72 18.06 25.88
C GLY A 172 -0.63 19.37 25.07
N GLU A 173 -0.82 19.29 23.75
CA GLU A 173 -0.57 20.41 22.82
C GLU A 173 -1.45 21.62 23.16
N ALA A 174 -0.86 22.83 23.10
CA ALA A 174 -1.61 24.07 23.27
C ALA A 174 -2.65 24.30 22.16
N PHE A 175 -2.40 23.74 20.97
CA PHE A 175 -3.30 23.78 19.83
C PHE A 175 -3.45 22.37 19.23
N PRO A 176 -4.66 21.90 18.89
CA PRO A 176 -4.92 20.50 18.57
C PRO A 176 -4.50 20.15 17.13
N PHE A 177 -3.21 20.22 16.83
CA PHE A 177 -2.66 20.00 15.49
C PHE A 177 -2.91 18.56 15.02
N HIS A 178 -2.79 17.57 15.91
CA HIS A 178 -3.15 16.18 15.59
C HIS A 178 -4.62 16.03 15.17
N SER A 179 -5.54 16.69 15.84
CA SER A 179 -6.96 16.63 15.46
C SER A 179 -7.22 17.36 14.14
N LEU A 180 -6.51 18.45 13.89
CA LEU A 180 -6.65 19.23 12.66
C LEU A 180 -6.15 18.46 11.42
N SER A 181 -5.18 17.55 11.57
CA SER A 181 -4.66 16.74 10.46
C SER A 181 -5.68 15.73 9.90
N ILE A 182 -6.79 15.48 10.62
CA ILE A 182 -7.91 14.66 10.14
C ILE A 182 -8.50 15.23 8.85
N ILE A 183 -8.66 16.55 8.77
CA ILE A 183 -9.34 17.21 7.65
C ILE A 183 -8.62 16.91 6.31
N PRO A 184 -7.34 17.24 6.14
CA PRO A 184 -6.65 16.96 4.87
C PRO A 184 -6.52 15.45 4.60
N MET A 185 -6.41 14.61 5.63
CA MET A 185 -6.38 13.15 5.46
C MET A 185 -7.69 12.62 4.85
N VAL A 186 -8.84 13.02 5.42
CA VAL A 186 -10.16 12.62 4.90
C VAL A 186 -10.37 13.14 3.49
N LEU A 187 -10.01 14.41 3.22
CA LEU A 187 -10.12 14.98 1.88
C LEU A 187 -9.25 14.23 0.86
N ALA A 188 -8.05 13.79 1.24
CA ALA A 188 -7.20 12.97 0.38
C ALA A 188 -7.81 11.60 0.07
N LEU A 189 -8.35 10.90 1.08
CA LEU A 189 -9.01 9.60 0.89
C LEU A 189 -10.25 9.73 -0.03
N LEU A 190 -11.10 10.72 0.22
CA LEU A 190 -12.28 10.97 -0.60
C LEU A 190 -11.93 11.41 -2.03
N ARG A 191 -10.87 12.22 -2.19
CA ARG A 191 -10.39 12.61 -3.52
C ARG A 191 -9.88 11.42 -4.30
N TYR A 192 -9.12 10.53 -3.68
CA TYR A 192 -8.65 9.30 -4.32
C TYR A 192 -9.82 8.37 -4.71
N LEU A 193 -10.81 8.23 -3.82
CA LEU A 193 -12.06 7.51 -4.12
C LEU A 193 -12.77 8.10 -5.35
N MET A 194 -12.87 9.43 -5.45
CA MET A 194 -13.46 10.11 -6.60
C MET A 194 -12.70 9.82 -7.90
N VAL A 195 -11.36 9.78 -7.87
CA VAL A 195 -10.54 9.43 -9.04
C VAL A 195 -10.79 7.99 -9.49
N LEU A 196 -10.95 7.05 -8.55
CA LEU A 196 -11.26 5.66 -8.85
C LEU A 196 -12.64 5.49 -9.52
N GLU A 197 -13.70 6.11 -8.97
CA GLU A 197 -15.05 6.02 -9.54
C GLU A 197 -15.15 6.68 -10.93
N ASN A 198 -14.30 7.66 -11.22
CA ASN A 198 -14.20 8.28 -12.55
C ASN A 198 -13.39 7.44 -13.57
N GLY A 199 -13.06 6.19 -13.26
CA GLY A 199 -12.33 5.28 -14.15
C GLY A 199 -10.82 5.47 -14.17
N GLY A 200 -10.25 6.20 -13.20
CA GLY A 200 -8.81 6.34 -12.99
C GLY A 200 -8.27 5.43 -11.88
N GLY A 201 -7.03 5.65 -11.45
CA GLY A 201 -6.51 5.06 -10.19
C GLY A 201 -5.94 3.64 -10.25
N GLY A 202 -5.77 3.05 -11.44
CA GLY A 202 -5.08 1.75 -11.59
C GLY A 202 -3.62 1.74 -11.11
N ALA A 203 -3.00 2.92 -11.08
CA ALA A 203 -1.68 3.17 -10.50
C ALA A 203 -1.81 4.29 -9.47
N PRO A 204 -1.94 3.97 -8.17
CA PRO A 204 -2.08 4.97 -7.11
C PRO A 204 -0.96 6.02 -7.16
N GLU A 205 0.27 5.57 -7.36
CA GLU A 205 1.48 6.40 -7.46
C GLU A 205 1.39 7.46 -8.58
N GLU A 206 0.81 7.13 -9.73
CA GLU A 206 0.62 8.08 -10.83
C GLU A 206 -0.46 9.10 -10.49
N VAL A 207 -1.52 8.69 -9.78
CA VAL A 207 -2.58 9.59 -9.32
C VAL A 207 -2.04 10.59 -8.31
N PHE A 208 -1.27 10.14 -7.31
CA PHE A 208 -0.63 11.04 -6.34
C PHE A 208 0.35 12.02 -7.00
N MET A 209 1.02 11.63 -8.08
CA MET A 209 1.95 12.49 -8.83
C MET A 209 1.25 13.47 -9.79
N ARG A 210 0.04 13.18 -10.25
CA ARG A 210 -0.66 14.02 -11.24
C ARG A 210 -1.76 14.89 -10.64
N ASP A 211 -2.46 14.41 -9.63
CA ASP A 211 -3.60 15.12 -9.04
C ASP A 211 -3.12 16.21 -8.08
N ARG A 212 -3.29 17.47 -8.51
CA ARG A 212 -2.87 18.66 -7.75
C ARG A 212 -3.63 18.80 -6.42
N SER A 213 -4.89 18.37 -6.37
CA SER A 213 -5.69 18.44 -5.14
C SER A 213 -5.15 17.44 -4.11
N LEU A 214 -4.82 16.21 -4.52
CA LEU A 214 -4.16 15.23 -3.63
C LEU A 214 -2.81 15.73 -3.11
N GLN A 215 -1.99 16.34 -3.97
CA GLN A 215 -0.72 16.93 -3.56
C GLN A 215 -0.91 18.05 -2.54
N MET A 216 -1.88 18.93 -2.77
CA MET A 216 -2.22 20.01 -1.85
C MET A 216 -2.69 19.46 -0.50
N TYR A 217 -3.60 18.49 -0.48
CA TYR A 217 -4.05 17.86 0.76
C TYR A 217 -2.90 17.17 1.50
N GLY A 218 -2.04 16.44 0.78
CA GLY A 218 -0.84 15.83 1.35
C GLY A 218 0.13 16.86 1.94
N LEU A 219 0.37 17.98 1.25
CA LEU A 219 1.24 19.05 1.73
C LEU A 219 0.67 19.70 2.99
N VAL A 220 -0.62 20.05 2.98
CA VAL A 220 -1.32 20.61 4.15
C VAL A 220 -1.26 19.65 5.33
N TRP A 221 -1.46 18.36 5.08
CA TRP A 221 -1.32 17.32 6.09
C TRP A 221 0.10 17.27 6.68
N VAL A 222 1.14 17.27 5.83
CA VAL A 222 2.55 17.25 6.28
C VAL A 222 2.87 18.48 7.14
N VAL A 223 2.40 19.67 6.74
CA VAL A 223 2.60 20.89 7.51
C VAL A 223 1.93 20.77 8.88
N ILE A 224 0.64 20.44 8.92
CA ILE A 224 -0.11 20.35 10.19
C ILE A 224 0.50 19.28 11.11
N TYR A 225 0.80 18.10 10.58
CA TYR A 225 1.42 17.02 11.36
C TYR A 225 2.84 17.39 11.82
N GLY A 226 3.63 18.06 10.99
CA GLY A 226 4.94 18.56 11.38
C GLY A 226 4.86 19.57 12.53
N LEU A 227 3.90 20.50 12.50
CA LEU A 227 3.65 21.41 13.61
C LEU A 227 3.25 20.63 14.88
N ALA A 228 2.43 19.59 14.74
CA ALA A 228 2.04 18.70 15.84
C ALA A 228 3.22 17.92 16.45
N VAL A 229 4.31 17.71 15.72
CA VAL A 229 5.47 16.96 16.24
C VAL A 229 6.52 17.91 16.84
N TYR A 230 6.68 19.11 16.30
CA TYR A 230 7.77 20.02 16.67
C TYR A 230 7.38 21.22 17.53
N ILE A 231 6.10 21.59 17.56
CA ILE A 231 5.58 22.74 18.33
C ILE A 231 4.74 22.30 19.53
N ALA A 232 4.21 21.07 19.48
CA ALA A 232 3.43 20.44 20.55
C ALA A 232 4.20 20.30 21.87
#